data_AF-A0A3D4AW40-F1
#
_entry.id   AF-A0A3D4AW40-F1
#
_cell.length_a   1.000
_cell.length_b   1.000
_cell.length_c   1.000
_cell.angle_alpha   90.00
_cell.angle_beta   90.00
_cell.angle_gamma   90.00
#
_symmetry.space_group_name_H-M   'P 1'
#
loop_
_entity.id
_entity.type
_entity.pdbx_description
1 polymer ?
#
loop_
_entity_poly.entity_id
_entity_poly.type
_entity_poly.pdbx_seq_one_letter_code
_entity_poly.pdbx_strand_id
1 'polypeptide(L)' 'RRGISDVVVDTQNGFLVPPKDPQALADRLIRALDPDVAAPMRDQVQKTAHRYDWQQVGQVYDEMIRDLTSRKFY' A
#
# COMPACT_ATOMS: atom_id res chain seq x y z
N ARG A 1 -4.98 -14.01 0.92
CA ARG A 1 -4.30 -12.96 0.13
C ARG A 1 -3.84 -11.92 1.14
N ARG A 2 -2.53 -11.85 1.40
CA ARG A 2 -1.87 -10.79 2.17
C ARG A 2 -0.52 -10.55 1.48
N GLY A 3 -0.40 -9.48 0.72
CA GLY A 3 0.79 -9.19 -0.09
C GLY A 3 0.73 -7.80 -0.72
N ILE A 4 1.71 -7.47 -1.57
CA ILE A 4 1.85 -6.13 -2.16
C ILE A 4 0.60 -5.65 -2.92
N SER A 5 -0.17 -6.57 -3.51
CA SER A 5 -1.43 -6.27 -4.21
C SER A 5 -2.56 -5.75 -3.32
N ASP A 6 -2.43 -5.87 -1.99
CA ASP A 6 -3.43 -5.35 -1.05
C ASP A 6 -3.18 -3.86 -0.70
N VAL A 7 -2.03 -3.34 -1.11
CA VAL A 7 -1.61 -1.94 -0.91
C VAL A 7 -1.45 -1.23 -2.26
N VAL A 8 -0.98 -1.95 -3.27
CA VAL A 8 -0.78 -1.44 -4.63
C VAL A 8 -1.94 -1.84 -5.53
N VAL A 9 -2.59 -0.84 -6.10
CA VAL A 9 -3.58 -0.91 -7.18
C VAL A 9 -2.87 -0.56 -8.48
N ASP A 10 -2.78 -1.54 -9.39
CA ASP A 10 -2.04 -1.38 -10.65
C ASP A 10 -2.51 -0.13 -11.42
N THR A 11 -1.53 0.61 -11.95
CA THR A 11 -1.67 1.88 -12.69
C THR A 11 -2.22 3.07 -11.89
N GLN A 12 -2.72 2.88 -10.68
CA GLN A 12 -3.28 3.97 -9.87
C GLN A 12 -2.25 4.52 -8.88
N ASN A 13 -1.68 3.66 -8.03
CA ASN A 13 -0.72 4.05 -7.00
C ASN A 13 0.59 3.23 -7.09
N GLY A 14 0.79 2.54 -8.21
CA GLY A 14 1.99 1.77 -8.52
C GLY A 14 1.77 0.86 -9.71
N PHE A 15 2.80 0.09 -10.07
CA PHE A 15 2.70 -0.96 -11.09
C PHE A 15 2.90 -2.32 -10.47
N LEU A 16 2.03 -3.26 -10.82
CA LEU A 16 2.20 -4.67 -10.52
C LEU A 16 2.86 -5.36 -11.72
N VAL A 17 3.93 -6.10 -11.45
CA VAL A 17 4.71 -6.83 -12.45
C VAL A 17 4.65 -8.32 -12.11
N PRO A 18 4.48 -9.22 -13.10
CA PRO A 18 4.59 -10.65 -12.89
C PRO A 18 5.95 -11.03 -12.27
N PRO A 19 5.99 -11.97 -11.33
CA PRO A 19 7.25 -12.41 -10.75
C PRO A 19 8.13 -13.08 -11.82
N LYS A 20 9.45 -12.82 -11.77
CA LYS A 20 10.46 -13.37 -12.68
C LYS A 20 10.29 -12.98 -14.15
N ASP A 21 9.60 -11.87 -14.43
CA ASP A 21 9.50 -11.29 -15.76
C ASP A 21 10.31 -9.98 -15.85
N PRO A 22 11.59 -10.04 -16.30
CA PRO A 22 12.43 -8.85 -16.39
C PRO A 22 11.99 -7.89 -17.49
N GLN A 23 11.32 -8.37 -18.55
CA GLN A 23 10.85 -7.51 -19.63
C GLN A 23 9.65 -6.68 -19.15
N ALA A 24 8.68 -7.33 -18.49
CA ALA A 24 7.55 -6.62 -17.90
C ALA A 24 8.00 -5.60 -16.84
N LEU A 25 9.07 -5.88 -16.09
CA LEU A 25 9.67 -4.91 -15.17
C LEU A 25 10.25 -3.70 -15.93
N ALA A 26 11.06 -3.94 -16.96
CA ALA A 26 11.66 -2.89 -17.76
C ALA A 26 10.61 -1.97 -18.40
N ASP A 27 9.55 -2.55 -18.97
CA ASP A 27 8.47 -1.80 -19.60
C ASP A 27 7.75 -0.89 -18.59
N ARG A 28 7.48 -1.40 -17.38
CA ARG A 28 6.86 -0.59 -16.31
C ARG A 28 7.79 0.48 -15.77
N LEU A 29 9.10 0.24 -15.70
CA LEU A 29 10.08 1.25 -15.31
C LEU A 29 10.15 2.40 -16.32
N ILE A 30 10.20 2.09 -17.62
CA ILE A 30 10.15 3.10 -18.69
C ILE A 30 8.86 3.92 -18.57
N ARG A 31 7.71 3.26 -18.37
CA ARG A 31 6.43 3.95 -18.20
C ARG A 31 6.38 4.80 -16.93
N ALA A 32 7.03 4.39 -15.84
CA ALA A 32 7.09 5.16 -14.60
C ALA A 32 7.95 6.43 -14.71
N LEU A 33 8.88 6.50 -15.67
CA LEU A 33 9.69 7.67 -15.96
C LEU A 33 8.96 8.70 -16.83
N ASP A 34 7.85 8.32 -17.47
CA ASP A 34 7.02 9.22 -18.26
C ASP A 34 6.35 10.27 -17.33
N PRO A 35 6.60 11.58 -17.52
CA PRO A 35 6.02 12.62 -16.69
C PRO A 35 4.48 12.60 -16.63
N ASP A 36 3.82 12.25 -17.74
CA ASP A 36 2.36 12.22 -17.85
C ASP A 36 1.75 11.09 -17.01
N VAL A 37 2.56 10.08 -16.68
CA VAL A 37 2.19 8.97 -15.79
C VAL A 37 2.61 9.26 -14.36
N ALA A 38 3.84 9.76 -14.18
CA ALA A 38 4.44 9.94 -12.88
C ALA A 38 3.70 10.99 -12.05
N ALA A 39 3.28 12.11 -12.67
CA ALA A 39 2.59 13.19 -11.97
C ALA A 39 1.28 12.73 -11.29
N PRO A 40 0.28 12.16 -12.01
CA PRO A 40 -0.96 11.71 -11.38
C PRO A 40 -0.75 10.54 -10.40
N MET A 41 0.21 9.65 -10.68
CA MET A 41 0.50 8.53 -9.79
C MET A 41 1.05 8.99 -8.43
N ARG A 42 1.89 10.04 -8.40
CA ARG A 42 2.42 10.59 -7.14
C ARG A 42 1.31 11.06 -6.20
N ASP A 43 0.31 11.76 -6.72
CA ASP A 43 -0.81 12.26 -5.91
C ASP A 43 -1.57 11.11 -5.24
N GLN A 44 -1.75 10.00 -5.96
CA GLN A 44 -2.44 8.82 -5.43
C GLN A 44 -1.57 8.01 -4.48
N VAL A 45 -0.25 7.96 -4.70
CA VAL A 45 0.71 7.37 -3.76
C VAL A 45 0.65 8.10 -2.43
N GLN A 46 0.63 9.44 -2.41
CA GLN A 46 0.55 10.21 -1.17
C GLN A 46 -0.71 9.87 -0.37
N LYS A 47 -1.88 9.85 -1.02
CA LYS A 47 -3.15 9.45 -0.38
C LYS A 47 -3.12 8.01 0.14
N THR A 48 -2.49 7.11 -0.61
CA THR A 48 -2.32 5.71 -0.21
C THR A 48 -1.41 5.62 1.02
N ALA A 49 -0.26 6.30 1.01
CA ALA A 49 0.72 6.27 2.10
C ALA A 49 0.10 6.71 3.43
N HIS A 50 -0.72 7.76 3.42
CA HIS A 50 -1.44 8.21 4.63
C HIS A 50 -2.44 7.18 5.19
N ARG A 51 -2.99 6.32 4.36
CA ARG A 51 -3.96 5.28 4.78
C ARG A 51 -3.29 4.06 5.41
N TYR A 52 -2.05 3.78 5.05
CA TYR A 52 -1.26 2.68 5.61
C TYR A 52 -0.20 3.17 6.61
N ASP A 53 -0.32 4.41 7.09
CA ASP A 53 0.51 4.92 8.16
C ASP A 53 0.38 4.00 9.39
N TRP A 54 1.52 3.54 9.88
CA TRP A 54 1.63 2.67 11.06
C TRP A 54 0.96 3.29 12.29
N GLN A 55 0.76 4.62 12.34
CA GLN A 55 -0.06 5.26 13.37
C GLN A 55 -1.49 4.72 13.42
N GLN A 56 -2.16 4.52 12.28
CA GLN A 56 -3.54 4.06 12.24
C GLN A 56 -3.65 2.57 12.56
N VAL A 57 -2.68 1.77 12.08
CA VAL A 57 -2.59 0.35 12.45
C VAL A 57 -2.35 0.20 13.94
N GLY A 58 -1.45 1.01 14.53
CA GLY A 58 -1.19 1.03 15.97
C GLY A 58 -2.43 1.35 16.79
N GLN A 59 -3.24 2.35 16.38
CA GLN A 59 -4.49 2.70 17.06
C GLN A 59 -5.48 1.53 17.13
N VAL A 60 -5.62 0.76 16.05
CA VAL A 60 -6.51 -0.41 16.02
C VAL A 60 -6.03 -1.49 17.00
N TYR A 61 -4.71 -1.73 17.10
CA TYR A 61 -4.17 -2.67 18.08
C TYR A 61 -4.31 -2.17 19.51
N ASP A 62 -4.10 -0.88 19.76
CA ASP A 62 -4.28 -0.27 21.08
C ASP A 62 -5.73 -0.39 21.56
N GLU A 63 -6.71 -0.13 20.69
CA GLU A 63 -8.13 -0.31 21.00
C GLU A 63 -8.47 -1.76 21.32
N MET A 64 -7.97 -2.70 20.53
CA MET A 64 -8.21 -4.13 20.75
C MET A 64 -7.57 -4.63 22.05
N ILE A 65 -6.33 -4.23 22.34
CA ILE A 65 -5.64 -4.59 23.59
C ILE A 65 -6.39 -3.99 24.78
N ARG A 66 -6.86 -2.75 24.67
CA ARG A 66 -7.65 -2.08 25.71
C ARG A 66 -8.99 -2.77 25.94
N ASP A 67 -9.67 -3.23 24.90
CA ASP A 67 -10.93 -4.00 25.03
C ASP A 67 -10.68 -5.35 25.72
N LEU A 68 -9.66 -6.09 25.28
CA LEU A 68 -9.33 -7.40 25.86
C LEU A 68 -8.87 -7.32 27.31
N THR A 69 -8.17 -6.25 27.70
CA THR A 69 -7.70 -6.05 29.08
C THR A 69 -8.74 -5.42 30.01
N SER A 70 -9.76 -4.74 29.46
CA SER A 70 -10.87 -4.15 30.23
C SER A 70 -12.03 -5.11 30.44
N ARG A 71 -12.14 -6.18 29.64
CA ARG A 71 -12.96 -7.34 29.99
C ARG A 71 -12.34 -8.06 31.18
N LYS A 72 -12.81 -7.72 32.39
CA LYS A 72 -12.56 -8.51 33.59
C LYS A 72 -12.94 -9.96 33.30
N PHE A 73 -11.94 -10.83 33.23
CA PHE A 73 -12.12 -12.26 33.36
C PHE A 73 -12.66 -12.51 34.78
N TYR A 74 -13.97 -12.66 34.89
CA TYR A 74 -14.66 -13.18 36.08
C TYR A 74 -14.77 -14.69 35.98
#